data_AF-A0AAW1T5J2-F1
#
_entry.id   AF-A0AAW1T5J2-F1
#
_cell.length_a   1.000
_cell.length_b   1.000
_cell.length_c   1.000
_cell.angle_alpha   90.00
_cell.angle_beta   90.00
_cell.angle_gamma   90.00
#
_symmetry.space_group_name_H-M   'P 1'
#
loop_
_entity.id
_entity.type
_entity.pdbx_description
1 polymer ?
#
loop_
_entity_poly.entity_id
_entity_poly.type
_entity_poly.pdbx_seq_one_letter_code
_entity_poly.pdbx_strand_id
1 'polypeptide(L)'
;MFWATAAQRLLQRAGSSARALDVTQIRSPLAYSTKAASPETLEQIRYRIFGTHIGNGLQSGRKLLRKKLVGEKIASYYPVPLSKGDPLFVNLDAERRKIKLEKLRRRGKAPPKKGEGKRAGRKKKK
;
A
#
# COMPACT_ATOMS: atom_id res chain seq x y z
N MET A 1 55.30 -23.72 26.50
CA MET A 1 55.85 -25.08 26.37
C MET A 1 56.12 -25.34 24.90
N PHE A 2 57.40 -25.55 24.60
CA PHE A 2 58.03 -26.24 23.46
C PHE A 2 57.37 -26.25 22.08
N TRP A 3 58.14 -25.74 21.13
CA TRP A 3 58.07 -25.97 19.69
C TRP A 3 58.11 -27.46 19.33
N ALA A 4 57.45 -27.82 18.22
CA ALA A 4 57.93 -28.89 17.34
C ALA A 4 57.68 -28.52 15.88
N THR A 5 58.78 -28.42 15.16
CA THR A 5 58.98 -28.06 13.77
C THR A 5 58.92 -29.27 12.83
N ALA A 6 58.63 -28.96 11.56
CA ALA A 6 59.13 -29.59 10.34
C ALA A 6 58.51 -30.91 9.84
N ALA A 7 58.03 -30.89 8.59
CA ALA A 7 58.65 -31.62 7.49
C ALA A 7 57.99 -31.33 6.13
N GLN A 8 58.80 -30.83 5.19
CA GLN A 8 58.84 -31.13 3.75
C GLN A 8 57.61 -30.74 2.90
N ARG A 9 57.64 -29.69 2.08
CA ARG A 9 58.54 -29.31 0.96
C ARG A 9 58.54 -30.34 -0.20
N LEU A 10 57.64 -30.09 -1.16
CA LEU A 10 57.93 -29.81 -2.58
C LEU A 10 58.71 -30.88 -3.37
N LEU A 11 58.09 -31.39 -4.45
CA LEU A 11 58.60 -31.89 -5.75
C LEU A 11 57.76 -33.13 -6.14
N GLN A 12 57.03 -33.25 -7.25
CA GLN A 12 57.46 -33.32 -8.66
C GLN A 12 56.15 -33.34 -9.50
N ARG A 13 56.02 -32.48 -10.50
CA ARG A 13 56.36 -32.70 -11.93
C ARG A 13 55.17 -33.25 -12.74
N ALA A 14 54.79 -32.41 -13.70
CA ALA A 14 53.98 -32.65 -14.88
C ALA A 14 53.78 -34.12 -15.30
N GLY A 15 52.51 -34.47 -15.50
CA GLY A 15 52.06 -35.68 -16.16
C GLY A 15 50.76 -35.40 -16.90
N SER A 16 50.90 -34.85 -18.10
CA SER A 16 49.90 -34.81 -19.15
C SER A 16 49.21 -36.15 -19.35
N SER A 17 47.88 -36.18 -19.28
CA SER A 17 47.07 -36.96 -20.21
C SER A 17 45.63 -36.46 -20.19
N ALA A 18 45.21 -35.94 -21.35
CA ALA A 18 43.85 -35.59 -21.65
C ALA A 18 42.93 -36.79 -21.36
N ARG A 19 42.05 -36.66 -20.38
CA ARG A 19 40.85 -37.50 -20.34
C ARG A 19 39.77 -36.75 -21.10
N ALA A 20 39.39 -37.35 -22.22
CA ALA A 20 38.27 -36.95 -23.03
C ALA A 20 37.06 -36.68 -22.13
N LEU A 21 36.46 -35.50 -22.31
CA LEU A 21 35.13 -35.23 -21.81
C LEU A 21 34.19 -36.07 -22.67
N ASP A 22 33.79 -37.23 -22.18
CA ASP A 22 32.69 -37.99 -22.76
C ASP A 22 31.40 -37.19 -22.57
N VAL A 23 31.13 -36.31 -23.54
CA VAL A 23 29.90 -35.52 -23.70
C VAL A 23 28.76 -36.42 -24.16
N THR A 24 28.42 -37.46 -23.39
CA THR A 24 27.34 -38.38 -23.79
C THR A 24 26.49 -38.94 -22.63
N GLN A 25 26.65 -38.50 -21.38
CA GLN A 25 25.82 -39.03 -20.28
C GLN A 25 25.31 -37.98 -19.28
N ILE A 26 24.68 -36.90 -19.73
CA ILE A 26 23.72 -36.15 -18.89
C ILE A 26 22.56 -35.66 -19.76
N ARG A 27 21.67 -36.58 -20.15
CA ARG A 27 20.29 -36.26 -20.53
C ARG A 27 19.43 -37.47 -20.18
N SER A 28 19.21 -37.67 -18.88
CA SER A 28 17.95 -38.29 -18.50
C SER A 28 16.85 -37.30 -18.90
N PRO A 29 15.95 -37.63 -19.83
CA PRO A 29 14.72 -36.86 -19.90
C PRO A 29 14.04 -37.10 -18.56
N LEU A 30 13.92 -36.05 -17.75
CA LEU A 30 12.93 -36.01 -16.69
C LEU A 30 11.64 -36.53 -17.32
N ALA A 31 11.19 -37.70 -16.88
CA ALA A 31 9.93 -38.26 -17.30
C ALA A 31 8.85 -37.31 -16.79
N TYR A 32 8.51 -36.30 -17.59
CA TYR A 32 7.34 -35.49 -17.38
C TYR A 32 6.17 -36.46 -17.48
N SER A 33 5.56 -36.76 -16.33
CA SER A 33 4.30 -37.48 -16.29
C SER A 33 3.31 -36.69 -17.15
N THR A 34 3.11 -37.12 -18.39
CA THR A 34 2.04 -36.65 -19.24
C THR A 34 0.75 -37.22 -18.66
N LYS A 35 0.27 -36.63 -17.56
CA LYS A 35 -1.11 -36.83 -17.15
C LYS A 35 -1.95 -36.37 -18.34
N ALA A 36 -2.49 -37.34 -19.08
CA ALA A 36 -3.49 -37.08 -20.10
C ALA A 36 -4.58 -36.21 -19.47
N ALA A 37 -4.92 -35.10 -20.14
CA ALA A 37 -5.95 -34.18 -19.68
C ALA A 37 -7.26 -34.97 -19.58
N SER A 38 -7.67 -35.31 -18.36
CA SER A 38 -9.04 -35.71 -18.10
C SER A 38 -9.94 -34.58 -18.60
N PRO A 39 -11.01 -34.86 -19.36
CA PRO A 39 -11.91 -33.80 -19.82
C PRO A 39 -12.35 -32.96 -18.61
N GLU A 40 -12.25 -31.63 -18.73
CA GLU A 40 -12.75 -30.71 -17.71
C GLU A 40 -14.20 -31.07 -17.41
N THR A 41 -14.58 -31.11 -16.14
CA THR A 41 -15.98 -31.36 -15.79
C THR A 41 -16.85 -30.21 -16.31
N LEU A 42 -18.11 -30.48 -16.61
CA LEU A 42 -19.04 -29.43 -17.07
C LEU A 42 -19.08 -28.21 -16.14
N GLU A 43 -18.90 -28.42 -14.82
CA GLU A 43 -18.79 -27.36 -13.83
C GLU A 43 -17.54 -26.49 -14.00
N GLN A 44 -16.39 -27.11 -14.30
CA GLN A 44 -15.14 -26.41 -14.58
C GLN A 44 -15.24 -25.58 -15.86
N ILE A 45 -15.85 -26.14 -16.90
CA ILE A 45 -16.13 -25.42 -18.17
C ILE A 45 -17.05 -24.22 -17.89
N ARG A 46 -18.12 -24.42 -17.12
CA ARG A 46 -19.04 -23.34 -16.71
C ARG A 46 -18.34 -22.25 -15.90
N TYR A 47 -17.48 -22.62 -14.96
CA TYR A 47 -16.65 -21.69 -14.20
C TYR A 47 -15.79 -20.82 -15.12
N ARG A 48 -15.11 -21.47 -16.07
CA ARG A 48 -14.20 -20.83 -17.02
C ARG A 48 -14.93 -19.87 -17.95
N ILE A 49 -16.09 -20.28 -18.50
CA ILE A 49 -16.88 -19.48 -19.44
C ILE A 49 -17.51 -18.26 -18.74
N PHE A 50 -18.12 -18.46 -17.57
CA PHE A 50 -18.96 -17.43 -16.94
C PHE A 50 -18.27 -16.67 -15.81
N GLY A 51 -17.01 -16.98 -15.47
CA GLY A 51 -16.31 -16.37 -14.33
C GLY A 51 -17.02 -16.59 -12.99
N THR A 52 -17.77 -17.70 -12.87
CA THR A 52 -18.42 -18.09 -11.61
C THR A 52 -17.37 -18.59 -10.61
N HIS A 53 -17.70 -19.31 -9.54
CA HIS A 53 -16.65 -19.86 -8.64
C HIS A 53 -17.08 -21.20 -8.07
N ILE A 54 -16.23 -22.21 -8.23
CA ILE A 54 -16.41 -23.54 -7.63
C ILE A 54 -15.90 -23.45 -6.19
N GLY A 55 -16.80 -23.59 -5.22
CA GLY A 55 -16.49 -23.47 -3.80
C GLY A 55 -16.26 -24.82 -3.14
N ASN A 56 -15.28 -24.89 -2.23
CA ASN A 56 -14.99 -26.08 -1.42
C ASN A 56 -15.81 -26.11 -0.10
N GLY A 57 -16.93 -25.38 -0.04
CA GLY A 57 -17.74 -25.21 1.19
C GLY A 57 -17.15 -24.29 2.27
N LEU A 58 -15.88 -23.92 2.17
CA LEU A 58 -15.18 -23.03 3.12
C LEU A 58 -15.40 -21.54 2.80
N GLN A 59 -15.18 -20.68 3.80
CA GLN A 59 -15.33 -19.23 3.66
C GLN A 59 -14.16 -18.61 2.89
N SER A 60 -14.37 -18.24 1.62
CA SER A 60 -13.36 -17.65 0.73
C SER A 60 -13.35 -16.11 0.67
N GLY A 61 -14.22 -15.43 1.43
CA GLY A 61 -14.34 -13.97 1.39
C GLY A 61 -15.07 -13.39 0.16
N ARG A 62 -15.50 -14.21 -0.80
CA ARG A 62 -16.26 -13.78 -2.00
C ARG A 62 -17.51 -12.96 -1.68
N LYS A 63 -18.15 -13.21 -0.52
CA LYS A 63 -19.30 -12.42 -0.03
C LYS A 63 -18.93 -10.95 0.18
N LEU A 64 -17.71 -10.66 0.62
CA LEU A 64 -17.21 -9.28 0.79
C LEU A 64 -16.87 -8.66 -0.57
N LEU A 65 -16.14 -9.38 -1.42
CA LEU A 65 -15.74 -8.89 -2.75
C LEU A 65 -16.92 -8.61 -3.69
N ARG A 66 -18.03 -9.34 -3.55
CA ARG A 66 -19.26 -9.11 -4.32
C ARG A 66 -20.05 -7.87 -3.89
N LYS A 67 -19.76 -7.30 -2.71
CA LYS A 67 -20.42 -6.07 -2.27
C LYS A 67 -19.89 -4.93 -3.13
N LYS A 68 -20.80 -4.11 -3.68
CA LYS A 68 -20.42 -2.89 -4.36
C LYS A 68 -19.77 -1.94 -3.36
N LEU A 69 -18.69 -1.27 -3.75
CA LEU A 69 -18.08 -0.22 -2.94
C LEU A 69 -19.05 0.98 -2.89
N VAL A 70 -19.40 1.40 -1.67
CA VAL A 70 -20.36 2.50 -1.43
C VAL A 70 -19.65 3.77 -0.93
N GLY A 71 -18.31 3.74 -0.83
CA GLY A 71 -17.50 4.80 -0.22
C GLY A 71 -17.72 6.16 -0.85
N GLU A 72 -17.72 6.25 -2.18
CA GLU A 72 -17.93 7.51 -2.90
C GLU A 72 -19.30 8.12 -2.61
N LYS A 73 -20.36 7.30 -2.62
CA LYS A 73 -21.73 7.73 -2.31
C LYS A 73 -21.87 8.27 -0.89
N ILE A 74 -21.14 7.68 0.06
CA ILE A 74 -21.13 8.13 1.46
C ILE A 74 -20.32 9.43 1.58
N ALA A 75 -19.16 9.51 0.91
CA ALA A 75 -18.32 10.70 0.92
C ALA A 75 -19.00 11.92 0.28
N SER A 76 -19.80 11.70 -0.77
CA SER A 76 -20.54 12.74 -1.48
C SER A 76 -21.89 13.08 -0.85
N TYR A 77 -22.16 12.66 0.40
CA TYR A 77 -23.46 12.89 1.05
C TYR A 77 -23.81 14.39 1.18
N TYR A 78 -22.81 15.22 1.52
CA TYR A 78 -22.98 16.67 1.54
C TYR A 78 -22.37 17.28 0.27
N PRO A 79 -23.14 18.07 -0.51
CA PRO A 79 -22.61 18.73 -1.68
C PRO A 79 -21.53 19.75 -1.29
N VAL A 80 -20.54 19.91 -2.16
CA VAL A 80 -19.52 20.95 -2.00
C VAL A 80 -20.19 22.31 -2.20
N PRO A 81 -20.05 23.27 -1.27
CA PRO A 81 -20.63 24.59 -1.45
C PRO A 81 -19.94 25.31 -2.62
N LEU A 82 -20.72 26.06 -3.41
CA LEU A 82 -20.24 26.83 -4.57
C LEU A 82 -19.10 27.80 -4.21
N SER A 83 -19.11 28.29 -2.97
CA SER A 83 -18.07 29.17 -2.42
C SER A 83 -16.67 28.59 -2.36
N LYS A 84 -16.51 27.26 -2.45
CA LYS A 84 -15.21 26.60 -2.55
C LYS A 84 -14.77 26.36 -4.00
N GLY A 85 -15.70 26.36 -4.95
CA GLY A 85 -15.46 26.03 -6.35
C GLY A 85 -15.11 27.23 -7.22
N ASP A 86 -15.77 28.36 -6.98
CA ASP A 86 -15.59 29.58 -7.79
C ASP A 86 -14.87 30.68 -6.98
N PRO A 87 -13.66 31.11 -7.39
CA PRO A 87 -12.94 32.22 -6.76
C PRO A 87 -13.66 33.57 -6.83
N LEU A 88 -14.57 33.76 -7.79
CA LEU A 88 -15.32 35.00 -7.96
C LEU A 88 -16.59 35.05 -7.10
N PHE A 89 -16.98 33.91 -6.51
CA PHE A 89 -18.19 33.82 -5.70
C PHE A 89 -18.03 34.55 -4.36
N VAL A 90 -18.75 35.65 -4.18
CA VAL A 90 -18.69 36.46 -2.96
C VAL A 90 -19.55 35.85 -1.85
N ASN A 91 -18.93 35.51 -0.72
CA ASN A 91 -19.62 35.05 0.48
C ASN A 91 -20.19 36.24 1.28
N LEU A 92 -21.45 36.61 1.02
CA LEU A 92 -22.12 37.74 1.71
C LEU A 92 -22.09 37.63 3.23
N ASP A 93 -22.24 36.43 3.79
CA ASP A 93 -22.20 36.22 5.24
C ASP A 93 -20.80 36.39 5.83
N ALA A 94 -19.74 36.15 5.05
CA ALA A 94 -18.37 36.44 5.47
C ALA A 94 -18.15 37.96 5.51
N GLU A 95 -18.63 38.70 4.52
CA GLU A 95 -18.54 40.17 4.48
C GLU A 95 -19.33 40.82 5.62
N ARG A 96 -20.57 40.37 5.86
CA ARG A 96 -21.37 40.82 7.02
C ARG A 96 -20.65 40.57 8.35
N ARG A 97 -20.00 39.41 8.50
CA ARG A 97 -19.18 39.10 9.68
C ARG A 97 -17.99 40.06 9.83
N LYS A 98 -17.29 40.40 8.74
CA LYS A 98 -16.19 41.37 8.74
C LYS A 98 -16.67 42.77 9.17
N ILE A 99 -17.76 43.27 8.58
CA ILE A 99 -18.36 44.58 8.93
C ILE A 99 -18.77 44.61 10.41
N LYS A 100 -19.43 43.55 10.90
CA LYS A 100 -19.81 43.45 12.32
C LYS A 100 -18.59 43.51 13.24
N LEU A 101 -17.52 42.80 12.88
CA LEU A 101 -16.28 42.76 13.65
C LEU A 101 -15.64 44.15 13.70
N GLU A 102 -15.60 44.87 12.58
CA GLU A 102 -15.08 46.24 12.51
C GLU A 102 -15.88 47.19 13.41
N LYS A 103 -17.22 47.13 13.37
CA LYS A 103 -18.09 47.90 14.26
C LYS A 103 -17.80 47.62 15.74
N LEU A 104 -17.51 46.37 16.10
CA LEU A 104 -17.14 46.00 17.48
C LEU A 104 -15.75 46.49 17.87
N ARG A 105 -14.77 46.47 16.95
CA ARG A 105 -13.42 47.03 17.17
C ARG A 105 -13.48 48.51 17.48
N ARG A 106 -14.27 49.28 16.71
CA ARG A 106 -14.49 50.72 16.94
C ARG A 106 -15.05 51.02 18.34
N ARG A 107 -15.85 50.10 18.90
CA ARG A 107 -16.44 50.22 20.24
C ARG A 107 -15.55 49.67 21.37
N GLY A 108 -14.36 49.13 21.06
CA GLY A 108 -13.53 48.42 22.03
C GLY A 108 -14.14 47.10 22.55
N LYS A 109 -15.20 46.59 21.91
CA LYS A 109 -15.91 45.35 22.28
C LYS A 109 -15.52 44.17 21.38
N ALA A 110 -14.46 44.32 20.60
CA ALA A 110 -13.94 43.22 19.80
C ALA A 110 -13.32 42.14 20.70
N PRO A 111 -13.39 40.86 20.29
CA PRO A 111 -12.68 39.81 21.00
C PRO A 111 -11.17 40.13 21.02
N PRO A 112 -10.48 39.93 22.15
CA PRO A 112 -9.04 40.16 22.24
C PRO A 112 -8.28 39.14 21.39
N LYS A 113 -7.01 39.44 21.10
CA LYS A 113 -6.15 38.51 20.39
C LYS A 113 -6.01 37.20 21.17
N LYS A 114 -5.91 36.09 20.43
CA LYS A 114 -5.71 34.75 21.00
C LYS A 114 -4.50 34.77 21.95
N GLY A 115 -4.68 34.32 23.19
CA GLY A 115 -3.63 34.30 24.22
C GLY A 115 -3.48 35.60 25.03
N GLU A 116 -4.13 36.70 24.64
CA GLU A 116 -4.07 37.99 25.34
C GLU A 116 -5.36 38.27 26.13
N GLY A 117 -6.10 37.22 26.47
CA GLY A 117 -7.32 37.34 27.28
C GLY A 117 -7.02 37.86 28.69
N LYS A 118 -8.05 38.41 29.36
CA LYS A 118 -7.94 38.98 30.71
C LYS A 118 -7.25 38.07 31.73
N ARG A 119 -7.42 36.75 31.61
CA ARG A 119 -6.80 35.75 32.50
C ARG A 119 -5.31 35.54 32.22
N ALA A 120 -4.86 35.65 30.97
CA ALA A 120 -3.48 35.39 30.58
C ALA A 120 -2.52 36.48 31.06
N GLY A 121 -2.95 37.74 31.08
CA GLY A 121 -2.15 38.87 31.57
C GLY A 121 -1.86 38.84 33.07
N ARG A 122 -2.63 38.08 33.87
CA ARG A 122 -2.45 38.00 35.33
C ARG A 122 -1.12 37.34 35.73
N LYS A 123 -0.56 36.45 34.91
CA LYS A 123 0.74 35.79 35.18
C LYS A 123 1.96 36.63 34.77
N LYS A 124 1.81 37.53 33.79
CA LYS A 124 2.92 38.38 33.28
C LYS A 124 3.17 39.64 34.11
N LYS A 125 2.24 40.03 34.98
CA LYS A 125 2.27 41.28 35.75
C LYS A 125 2.95 41.14 37.12
N LYS A 126 3.77 40.10 37.29
CA LYS A 126 4.52 39.81 38.52
C LYS A 126 5.95 40.33 38.38
#